data_AF-A0A2S2Q3R8-F1
#
_entry.id   AF-A0A2S2Q3R8-F1
#
_cell.length_a   1.000
_cell.length_b   1.000
_cell.length_c   1.000
_cell.angle_alpha   90.00
_cell.angle_beta   90.00
_cell.angle_gamma   90.00
#
_symmetry.space_group_name_H-M   'P 1'
#
loop_
_entity.id
_entity.type
_entity.pdbx_description
1 polymer ?
#
loop_
_entity_poly.entity_id
_entity_poly.type
_entity_poly.pdbx_seq_one_letter_code
_entity_poly.pdbx_strand_id
1 'polypeptide(L)'
;MSGGRERRTSPRPITAMVVTAVAVAMWSACPGTEAVPDSELKIACEDMTPRHPGYVPQNWQHVPCPYRLLVDTVPVRPGDLVNLTLVSIDDSIPFKGFMVQARDADGYALGTFLPDCSKAGTKPQHMISCSKGNEPYNAVVHSNNKNKLKAFFTWVAPISIKGPLIFKYTVVHDYKHFWTNEETAVIPVLEIPPEEYAIKSSINHEYYIYQMFIKNCYS
;
A
#
# COMPACT_ATOMS: atom_id res chain seq x y z
N MET A 1 19.88 6.35 94.95
CA MET A 1 18.53 6.90 95.23
C MET A 1 18.23 7.97 94.19
N SER A 2 17.14 7.75 93.46
CA SER A 2 16.34 8.65 92.62
C SER A 2 16.99 9.91 92.03
N GLY A 3 17.32 9.88 90.73
CA GLY A 3 17.53 11.08 89.93
C GLY A 3 16.19 11.61 89.41
N GLY A 4 15.84 12.82 89.83
CA GLY A 4 14.57 13.49 89.55
C GLY A 4 14.42 13.94 88.09
N ARG A 5 13.21 13.73 87.56
CA ARG A 5 12.75 14.06 86.22
C ARG A 5 11.81 15.25 86.29
N GLU A 6 12.11 16.34 85.58
CA GLU A 6 11.08 17.15 84.93
C GLU A 6 11.66 18.15 83.92
N ARG A 7 11.20 18.07 82.66
CA ARG A 7 10.49 19.17 82.00
C ARG A 7 9.76 18.70 80.76
N ARG A 8 8.46 19.03 80.70
CA ARG A 8 7.56 18.90 79.55
C ARG A 8 8.03 19.77 78.40
N THR A 9 7.87 19.29 77.17
CA THR A 9 7.32 20.08 76.05
C THR A 9 6.57 19.16 75.06
N SER A 10 5.41 19.62 74.60
CA SER A 10 4.67 19.21 73.40
C SER A 10 3.99 20.48 72.87
N PRO A 11 3.46 20.56 71.64
CA PRO A 11 3.56 19.66 70.47
C PRO A 11 3.90 20.43 69.16
N ARG A 12 4.09 19.72 68.05
CA ARG A 12 3.33 19.90 66.79
C ARG A 12 3.74 18.85 65.75
N PRO A 13 2.79 18.34 64.95
CA PRO A 13 3.04 17.28 63.97
C PRO A 13 3.62 17.90 62.69
N ILE A 14 4.65 17.29 62.13
CA ILE A 14 5.06 17.54 60.75
C ILE A 14 4.84 16.23 60.00
N THR A 15 3.75 16.21 59.26
CA THR A 15 3.41 15.25 58.21
C THR A 15 4.59 15.19 57.23
N ALA A 16 5.41 14.14 57.31
CA ALA A 16 6.38 13.83 56.28
C ALA A 16 5.69 12.92 55.26
N MET A 17 5.45 13.50 54.07
CA MET A 17 4.84 12.86 52.92
C MET A 17 5.57 11.58 52.53
N VAL A 18 4.80 10.51 52.33
CA VAL A 18 5.24 9.31 51.64
C VAL A 18 5.49 9.69 50.17
N VAL A 19 6.75 9.81 49.76
CA VAL A 19 7.09 9.95 48.34
C VAL A 19 7.30 8.54 47.80
N THR A 20 6.22 7.92 47.32
CA THR A 20 6.30 6.75 46.46
C THR A 20 6.90 7.18 45.13
N ALA A 21 8.14 6.77 44.88
CA ALA A 21 8.75 6.90 43.56
C ALA A 21 8.01 5.98 42.59
N VAL A 22 7.00 6.51 41.89
CA VAL A 22 6.41 5.84 40.74
C VAL A 22 7.41 5.99 39.60
N ALA A 23 8.22 4.96 39.39
CA ALA A 23 8.99 4.83 38.16
C ALA A 23 8.00 4.69 37.00
N VAL A 24 7.71 5.80 36.31
CA VAL A 24 7.02 5.76 35.03
C VAL A 24 8.01 5.13 34.05
N ALA A 25 7.93 3.81 33.92
CA ALA A 25 8.49 3.11 32.77
C ALA A 25 7.69 3.62 31.56
N MET A 26 8.16 4.71 30.96
CA MET A 26 7.85 4.99 29.57
C MET A 26 8.42 3.83 28.78
N TRP A 27 7.58 2.83 28.55
CA TRP A 27 7.76 1.91 27.45
C TRP A 27 7.86 2.79 26.20
N SER A 28 9.08 3.09 25.79
CA SER A 28 9.39 3.40 24.42
C SER A 28 9.01 2.16 23.63
N ALA A 29 7.73 2.10 23.26
CA ALA A 29 7.28 1.30 22.14
C ALA A 29 8.08 1.83 20.95
N CYS A 30 9.20 1.18 20.67
CA CYS A 30 9.74 1.17 19.32
C CYS A 30 8.58 0.61 18.49
N PRO A 31 8.00 1.35 17.53
CA PRO A 31 6.98 0.81 16.65
C PRO A 31 7.66 -0.26 15.80
N GLY A 32 7.72 -1.47 16.35
CA GLY A 32 8.24 -2.64 15.70
C GLY A 32 7.18 -3.07 14.71
N THR A 33 7.36 -2.69 13.45
CA THR A 33 6.79 -3.39 12.28
C THR A 33 5.33 -3.83 12.44
N GLU A 34 4.44 -2.93 12.85
CA GLU A 34 3.01 -3.18 12.63
C GLU A 34 2.71 -2.91 11.16
N ALA A 35 2.01 -3.84 10.53
CA ALA A 35 1.52 -3.64 9.17
C ALA A 35 0.55 -2.44 9.19
N VAL A 36 0.75 -1.48 8.29
CA VAL A 36 -0.16 -0.34 8.15
C VAL A 36 -1.56 -0.89 7.85
N PRO A 37 -2.59 -0.55 8.65
CA PRO A 37 -3.94 -1.05 8.41
C PRO A 37 -4.45 -0.68 7.01
N ASP A 38 -5.17 -1.58 6.36
CA ASP A 38 -5.80 -1.33 5.05
C ASP A 38 -6.62 -0.04 5.03
N SER A 39 -7.27 0.30 6.14
CA SER A 39 -8.05 1.54 6.28
C SER A 39 -7.21 2.80 6.09
N GLU A 40 -5.95 2.79 6.55
CA GLU A 40 -5.04 3.93 6.39
C GLU A 40 -4.47 3.99 4.96
N LEU A 41 -4.18 2.84 4.37
CA LEU A 41 -3.73 2.74 2.98
C LEU A 41 -4.80 3.21 2.00
N LYS A 42 -6.08 2.93 2.30
CA LYS A 42 -7.21 3.37 1.48
C LYS A 42 -7.35 4.89 1.38
N ILE A 43 -6.81 5.64 2.35
CA ILE A 43 -6.82 7.11 2.32
C ILE A 43 -5.96 7.63 1.15
N ALA A 44 -4.96 6.86 0.69
CA ALA A 44 -4.14 7.21 -0.46
C ALA A 44 -4.77 6.82 -1.82
N CYS A 45 -5.91 6.13 -1.83
CA CYS A 45 -6.50 5.61 -3.07
C CYS A 45 -6.83 6.70 -4.09
N GLU A 46 -7.27 7.87 -3.66
CA GLU A 46 -7.72 8.93 -4.59
C GLU A 46 -6.54 9.73 -5.13
N ASP A 47 -5.67 10.20 -4.23
CA ASP A 47 -4.55 11.10 -4.51
C ASP A 47 -3.21 10.39 -4.72
N MET A 48 -3.17 9.05 -4.61
CA MET A 48 -1.97 8.21 -4.67
C MET A 48 -0.87 8.65 -3.68
N THR A 49 -1.19 9.38 -2.61
CA THR A 49 -0.19 10.03 -1.76
C THR A 49 -0.06 9.36 -0.39
N PRO A 50 1.15 8.87 -0.03
CA PRO A 50 1.35 8.26 1.28
C PRO A 50 1.27 9.34 2.37
N ARG A 51 0.79 8.96 3.56
CA ARG A 51 0.60 9.89 4.68
C ARG A 51 1.89 10.07 5.48
N HIS A 52 2.84 10.80 4.88
CA HIS A 52 4.15 11.12 5.46
C HIS A 52 4.18 12.61 5.90
N PRO A 53 3.64 12.95 7.09
CA PRO A 53 3.52 14.33 7.56
C PRO A 53 4.86 15.08 7.57
N GLY A 54 4.82 16.34 7.14
CA GLY A 54 5.99 17.22 7.04
C GLY A 54 6.79 17.07 5.75
N TYR A 55 6.39 16.17 4.84
CA TYR A 55 7.05 15.94 3.56
C TYR A 55 6.03 16.00 2.41
N VAL A 56 6.51 16.40 1.24
CA VAL A 56 5.74 16.48 -0.01
C VAL A 56 6.39 15.57 -1.08
N PRO A 57 5.62 15.12 -2.08
CA PRO A 57 6.17 14.36 -3.19
C PRO A 57 7.32 15.09 -3.90
N GLN A 58 8.36 14.35 -4.24
CA GLN A 58 9.57 14.85 -4.90
C GLN A 58 9.27 15.40 -6.31
N ASN A 59 8.31 14.80 -7.02
CA ASN A 59 7.88 15.30 -8.34
C ASN A 59 7.15 16.65 -8.27
N TRP A 60 6.58 17.05 -7.11
CA TRP A 60 6.04 18.40 -6.93
C TRP A 60 7.14 19.47 -6.84
N GLN A 61 8.35 19.02 -6.54
CA GLN A 61 9.57 19.85 -6.50
C GLN A 61 10.39 19.67 -7.80
N HIS A 62 9.78 19.14 -8.86
CA HIS A 62 10.41 18.89 -10.16
C HIS A 62 11.60 17.92 -10.14
N VAL A 63 11.70 17.05 -9.12
CA VAL A 63 12.70 15.99 -9.07
C VAL A 63 12.19 14.78 -9.87
N PRO A 64 12.89 14.36 -10.95
CA PRO A 64 12.46 13.22 -11.76
C PRO A 64 12.34 11.92 -10.95
N CYS A 65 11.35 11.09 -11.28
CA CYS A 65 11.18 9.79 -10.67
C CYS A 65 12.24 8.79 -11.18
N PRO A 66 13.07 8.18 -10.30
CA PRO A 66 14.08 7.21 -10.69
C PRO A 66 13.50 5.79 -10.88
N TYR A 67 12.18 5.65 -10.98
CA TYR A 67 11.46 4.38 -11.05
C TYR A 67 10.51 4.35 -12.26
N ARG A 68 10.28 3.17 -12.82
CA ARG A 68 9.33 2.97 -13.93
C ARG A 68 8.44 1.76 -13.70
N LEU A 69 7.18 1.90 -14.07
CA LEU A 69 6.25 0.79 -14.19
C LEU A 69 6.22 0.32 -15.66
N LEU A 70 6.60 -0.92 -15.88
CA LEU A 70 6.58 -1.58 -17.19
C LEU A 70 5.30 -2.40 -17.31
N VAL A 71 4.66 -2.35 -18.47
CA VAL A 71 3.44 -3.10 -18.82
C VAL A 71 3.80 -4.06 -19.97
N ASP A 72 3.54 -5.35 -19.81
CA ASP A 72 3.95 -6.36 -20.81
C ASP A 72 2.95 -6.55 -21.95
N THR A 73 1.69 -6.19 -21.73
CA THR A 73 0.58 -6.44 -22.66
C THR A 73 -0.03 -5.12 -23.10
N VAL A 74 0.23 -4.73 -24.35
CA VAL A 74 -0.33 -3.53 -24.99
C VAL A 74 -0.60 -3.85 -26.47
N PRO A 75 -1.81 -3.62 -27.00
CA PRO A 75 -3.02 -3.14 -26.32
C PRO A 75 -3.62 -4.20 -25.38
N VAL A 76 -4.46 -3.76 -24.44
CA VAL A 76 -5.19 -4.63 -23.50
C VAL A 76 -6.55 -5.04 -24.08
N ARG A 77 -6.99 -6.27 -23.84
CA ARG A 77 -8.35 -6.73 -24.13
C ARG A 77 -9.13 -6.99 -22.84
N PRO A 78 -10.48 -6.90 -22.86
CA PRO A 78 -11.32 -7.31 -21.74
C PRO A 78 -11.01 -8.74 -21.27
N GLY A 79 -10.57 -8.86 -20.03
CA GLY A 79 -10.21 -10.13 -19.41
C GLY A 79 -8.78 -10.60 -19.64
N ASP A 80 -7.89 -9.73 -20.13
CA ASP A 80 -6.47 -10.07 -20.21
C ASP A 80 -5.83 -10.17 -18.81
N LEU A 81 -4.86 -11.08 -18.70
CA LEU A 81 -3.87 -11.09 -17.63
C LEU A 81 -2.68 -10.25 -18.09
N VAL A 82 -2.45 -9.14 -17.39
CA VAL A 82 -1.37 -8.19 -17.69
C VAL A 82 -0.33 -8.27 -16.59
N ASN A 83 0.93 -8.51 -16.93
CA ASN A 83 2.01 -8.42 -15.96
C ASN A 83 2.61 -7.03 -15.96
N LEU A 84 2.83 -6.54 -14.75
CA LEU A 84 3.44 -5.26 -14.48
C LEU A 84 4.75 -5.47 -13.72
N THR A 85 5.77 -4.69 -14.06
CA THR A 85 7.03 -4.68 -13.32
C THR A 85 7.39 -3.25 -12.90
N LEU A 86 7.36 -2.96 -11.60
CA LEU A 86 7.95 -1.73 -11.08
C LEU A 86 9.45 -1.96 -10.89
N VAL A 87 10.26 -1.13 -11.53
CA VAL A 87 11.73 -1.24 -11.51
C VAL A 87 12.38 0.07 -11.07
N SER A 88 13.50 -0.05 -10.35
CA SER A 88 14.48 1.03 -10.28
C SER A 88 15.23 1.14 -11.61
N ILE A 89 15.44 2.38 -12.08
CA ILE A 89 16.26 2.66 -13.27
C ILE A 89 17.75 2.57 -12.91
N ASP A 90 18.10 2.72 -11.64
CA ASP A 90 19.44 2.64 -11.08
C ASP A 90 19.50 1.59 -9.96
N ASP A 91 20.33 0.56 -10.11
CA ASP A 91 20.48 -0.53 -9.14
C ASP A 91 21.01 -0.08 -7.77
N SER A 92 21.52 1.15 -7.66
CA SER A 92 21.95 1.76 -6.39
C SER A 92 20.82 2.45 -5.61
N ILE A 93 19.64 2.64 -6.20
CA ILE A 93 18.53 3.42 -5.63
C ILE A 93 17.31 2.50 -5.39
N PRO A 94 17.30 1.66 -4.34
CA PRO A 94 16.16 0.81 -4.06
C PRO A 94 14.92 1.62 -3.64
N PHE A 95 13.74 1.01 -3.74
CA PHE A 95 12.51 1.52 -3.13
C PHE A 95 12.05 0.60 -2.00
N LYS A 96 11.30 1.16 -1.06
CA LYS A 96 10.76 0.44 0.11
C LYS A 96 9.26 0.22 0.01
N GLY A 97 8.53 1.21 -0.49
CA GLY A 97 7.08 1.17 -0.61
C GLY A 97 6.59 1.52 -2.01
N PHE A 98 5.37 1.11 -2.31
CA PHE A 98 4.68 1.43 -3.56
C PHE A 98 3.17 1.29 -3.41
N MET A 99 2.45 1.92 -4.34
CA MET A 99 1.04 1.70 -4.63
C MET A 99 0.84 1.75 -6.15
N VAL A 100 0.05 0.83 -6.72
CA VAL A 100 -0.25 0.80 -8.16
C VAL A 100 -1.76 0.61 -8.38
N GLN A 101 -2.32 1.34 -9.36
CA GLN A 101 -3.71 1.27 -9.80
C GLN A 101 -3.82 1.44 -11.31
N ALA A 102 -4.74 0.73 -11.97
CA ALA A 102 -5.23 1.13 -13.29
C ALA A 102 -6.37 2.12 -13.13
N ARG A 103 -6.45 3.16 -13.97
CA ARG A 103 -7.59 4.09 -14.00
C ARG A 103 -8.11 4.34 -15.41
N ASP A 104 -9.41 4.57 -15.52
CA ASP A 104 -10.03 5.14 -16.72
C ASP A 104 -9.83 6.67 -16.79
N ALA A 105 -10.39 7.29 -17.84
CA ALA A 105 -10.34 8.73 -18.06
C ALA A 105 -11.05 9.55 -16.96
N ASP A 106 -12.03 8.95 -16.25
CA ASP A 106 -12.78 9.59 -15.16
C ASP A 106 -12.09 9.37 -13.79
N GLY A 107 -10.97 8.64 -13.79
CA GLY A 107 -10.17 8.34 -12.62
C GLY A 107 -10.78 7.28 -11.70
N TYR A 108 -11.67 6.42 -12.20
CA TYR A 108 -12.12 5.23 -11.48
C TYR A 108 -11.05 4.15 -11.57
N ALA A 109 -10.78 3.49 -10.44
CA ALA A 109 -9.90 2.34 -10.39
C ALA A 109 -10.52 1.16 -11.15
N LEU A 110 -9.71 0.50 -11.98
CA LEU A 110 -10.14 -0.58 -12.85
C LEU A 110 -9.49 -1.91 -12.46
N GLY A 111 -10.26 -2.99 -12.62
CA GLY A 111 -9.75 -4.36 -12.64
C GLY A 111 -9.30 -4.87 -11.28
N THR A 112 -8.65 -6.04 -11.29
CA THR A 112 -8.32 -6.77 -10.06
C THR A 112 -6.87 -7.23 -10.10
N PHE A 113 -6.10 -6.89 -9.07
CA PHE A 113 -4.77 -7.45 -8.88
C PHE A 113 -4.87 -8.85 -8.29
N LEU A 114 -4.06 -9.77 -8.80
CA LEU A 114 -3.96 -11.13 -8.31
C LEU A 114 -2.86 -11.25 -7.25
N PRO A 115 -3.02 -12.17 -6.28
CA PRO A 115 -1.96 -12.48 -5.33
C PRO A 115 -0.75 -13.09 -6.05
N ASP A 116 0.43 -12.81 -5.50
CA ASP A 116 1.67 -13.45 -5.95
C ASP A 116 1.63 -14.96 -5.67
N CYS A 117 1.91 -15.74 -6.71
CA CYS A 117 1.91 -17.21 -6.70
C CYS A 117 3.27 -17.79 -6.26
N SER A 118 4.29 -16.96 -6.04
CA SER A 118 5.63 -17.40 -5.64
C SER A 118 5.62 -18.08 -4.24
N LYS A 119 6.56 -19.01 -4.01
CA LYS A 119 6.56 -19.91 -2.85
C LYS A 119 6.44 -19.17 -1.51
N ALA A 120 5.66 -19.79 -0.61
CA ALA A 120 5.31 -19.29 0.71
C ALA A 120 6.51 -18.86 1.57
N GLY A 121 6.49 -17.61 2.04
CA GLY A 121 7.42 -17.12 3.06
C GLY A 121 7.55 -15.59 3.08
N THR A 122 7.44 -14.95 1.92
CA THR A 122 7.42 -13.48 1.83
C THR A 122 6.31 -13.07 0.89
N LYS A 123 5.23 -12.47 1.41
CA LYS A 123 4.28 -11.71 0.60
C LYS A 123 4.83 -10.28 0.52
N PRO A 124 5.57 -9.88 -0.54
CA PRO A 124 6.15 -8.54 -0.60
C PRO A 124 5.08 -7.46 -0.79
N GLN A 125 3.88 -7.87 -1.20
CA GLN A 125 2.74 -7.02 -1.53
C GLN A 125 1.43 -7.64 -1.05
N HIS A 126 0.42 -6.80 -0.90
CA HIS A 126 -0.96 -7.16 -0.67
C HIS A 126 -1.88 -6.26 -1.50
N MET A 127 -3.12 -6.67 -1.67
CA MET A 127 -4.10 -5.96 -2.48
C MET A 127 -5.15 -5.33 -1.58
N ILE A 128 -5.60 -4.13 -1.95
CA ILE A 128 -6.66 -3.40 -1.25
C ILE A 128 -7.75 -3.00 -2.24
N SER A 129 -8.98 -2.86 -1.75
CA SER A 129 -10.11 -2.36 -2.53
C SER A 129 -10.33 -0.88 -2.25
N CYS A 130 -10.01 -0.04 -3.23
CA CYS A 130 -10.32 1.38 -3.23
C CYS A 130 -11.79 1.60 -3.62
N SER A 131 -12.44 2.58 -2.99
CA SER A 131 -13.88 2.80 -3.10
C SER A 131 -14.33 3.41 -4.43
N LYS A 132 -13.49 4.20 -5.09
CA LYS A 132 -13.76 4.77 -6.41
C LYS A 132 -13.36 3.77 -7.51
N GLY A 133 -14.15 2.70 -7.65
CA GLY A 133 -13.94 1.60 -8.59
C GLY A 133 -14.96 0.50 -8.34
N ASN A 134 -15.23 -0.35 -9.34
CA ASN A 134 -16.25 -1.39 -9.22
C ASN A 134 -15.65 -2.73 -8.78
N GLU A 135 -14.46 -3.06 -9.25
CA GLU A 135 -13.79 -4.31 -8.96
C GLU A 135 -13.11 -4.30 -7.58
N PRO A 136 -13.12 -5.42 -6.84
CA PRO A 136 -12.33 -5.55 -5.62
C PRO A 136 -10.84 -5.67 -5.95
N TYR A 137 -9.99 -5.45 -4.95
CA TYR A 137 -8.53 -5.58 -5.08
C TYR A 137 -7.95 -4.77 -6.25
N ASN A 138 -8.55 -3.61 -6.51
CA ASN A 138 -8.22 -2.71 -7.61
C ASN A 138 -6.95 -1.87 -7.38
N ALA A 139 -6.25 -2.10 -6.26
CA ALA A 139 -4.92 -1.56 -6.00
C ALA A 139 -4.01 -2.59 -5.35
N VAL A 140 -2.72 -2.51 -5.66
CA VAL A 140 -1.66 -3.30 -5.01
C VAL A 140 -0.68 -2.38 -4.29
N VAL A 141 -0.28 -2.78 -3.08
CA VAL A 141 0.55 -2.00 -2.16
C VAL A 141 1.63 -2.89 -1.54
N HIS A 142 2.72 -2.29 -1.06
CA HIS A 142 3.78 -3.00 -0.35
C HIS A 142 3.29 -3.60 0.98
N SER A 143 3.83 -4.76 1.39
CA SER A 143 3.57 -5.39 2.70
C SER A 143 4.72 -5.25 3.69
N ASN A 144 5.87 -4.75 3.25
CA ASN A 144 7.03 -4.52 4.11
C ASN A 144 7.95 -3.46 3.51
N ASN A 145 8.75 -2.83 4.36
CA ASN A 145 9.68 -1.76 4.01
C ASN A 145 11.08 -2.25 3.59
N LYS A 146 11.25 -3.54 3.26
CA LYS A 146 12.55 -4.04 2.77
C LYS A 146 12.88 -3.37 1.43
N ASN A 147 14.17 -3.13 1.20
CA ASN A 147 14.67 -2.59 -0.06
C ASN A 147 14.32 -3.53 -1.22
N LYS A 148 13.85 -2.96 -2.33
CA LYS A 148 13.47 -3.64 -3.56
C LYS A 148 14.08 -2.89 -4.74
N LEU A 149 14.59 -3.63 -5.71
CA LEU A 149 14.93 -3.10 -7.04
C LEU A 149 13.83 -3.38 -8.06
N LYS A 150 13.04 -4.43 -7.82
CA LYS A 150 11.92 -4.84 -8.66
C LYS A 150 10.74 -5.30 -7.81
N ALA A 151 9.53 -5.07 -8.29
CA ALA A 151 8.29 -5.66 -7.80
C ALA A 151 7.43 -6.09 -8.99
N PHE A 152 6.77 -7.23 -8.88
CA PHE A 152 6.01 -7.87 -9.96
C PHE A 152 4.55 -7.96 -9.57
N PHE A 153 3.67 -7.59 -10.49
CA PHE A 153 2.23 -7.60 -10.27
C PHE A 153 1.54 -8.27 -11.45
N THR A 154 0.42 -8.94 -11.17
CA THR A 154 -0.48 -9.45 -12.20
C THR A 154 -1.83 -8.77 -12.01
N TRP A 155 -2.34 -8.18 -13.07
CA TRP A 155 -3.61 -7.45 -13.10
C TRP A 155 -4.55 -8.07 -14.12
N VAL A 156 -5.82 -8.22 -13.75
CA VAL A 156 -6.88 -8.72 -14.63
C VAL A 156 -7.69 -7.53 -15.14
N ALA A 157 -7.73 -7.39 -16.46
CA ALA A 157 -8.57 -6.38 -17.11
C ALA A 157 -10.06 -6.70 -16.88
N PRO A 158 -10.89 -5.73 -16.45
CA PRO A 158 -12.29 -6.00 -16.23
C PRO A 158 -13.00 -6.27 -17.56
N ILE A 159 -13.98 -7.17 -17.56
CA ILE A 159 -14.75 -7.50 -18.78
C ILE A 159 -15.52 -6.28 -19.30
N SER A 160 -15.93 -5.40 -18.39
CA SER A 160 -16.66 -4.16 -18.65
C SER A 160 -15.77 -3.01 -19.15
N ILE A 161 -14.46 -3.20 -19.26
CA ILE A 161 -13.53 -2.12 -19.62
C ILE A 161 -13.89 -1.50 -20.98
N LYS A 162 -13.88 -0.16 -21.03
CA LYS A 162 -14.15 0.62 -22.23
C LYS A 162 -13.13 1.75 -22.34
N GLY A 163 -12.67 1.99 -23.56
CA GLY A 163 -11.70 3.06 -23.81
C GLY A 163 -10.33 2.78 -23.21
N PRO A 164 -9.37 3.68 -23.45
CA PRO A 164 -8.00 3.52 -22.96
C PRO A 164 -7.91 3.67 -21.44
N LEU A 165 -6.86 3.10 -20.85
CA LEU A 165 -6.54 3.20 -19.44
C LEU A 165 -5.12 3.75 -19.22
N ILE A 166 -4.82 4.19 -18.00
CA ILE A 166 -3.47 4.51 -17.55
C ILE A 166 -3.21 3.77 -16.24
N PHE A 167 -2.00 3.20 -16.07
CA PHE A 167 -1.56 2.76 -14.77
C PHE A 167 -0.91 3.93 -14.02
N LYS A 168 -1.48 4.25 -12.85
CA LYS A 168 -0.91 5.18 -11.87
C LYS A 168 -0.09 4.42 -10.85
N TYR A 169 1.03 5.01 -10.45
CA TYR A 169 1.85 4.45 -9.39
C TYR A 169 2.50 5.51 -8.51
N THR A 170 2.81 5.07 -7.30
CA THR A 170 3.55 5.81 -6.28
C THR A 170 4.70 4.95 -5.81
N VAL A 171 5.85 5.58 -5.57
CA VAL A 171 7.05 4.89 -5.11
C VAL A 171 7.67 5.65 -3.94
N VAL A 172 8.02 4.91 -2.89
CA VAL A 172 8.63 5.44 -1.67
C VAL A 172 10.04 4.90 -1.56
N HIS A 173 11.04 5.78 -1.68
CA HIS A 173 12.44 5.44 -1.41
C HIS A 173 12.67 5.31 0.10
N ASP A 174 12.28 6.35 0.83
CA ASP A 174 12.29 6.39 2.30
C ASP A 174 11.15 7.29 2.82
N TYR A 175 11.12 7.55 4.12
CA TYR A 175 10.05 8.36 4.73
C TYR A 175 9.96 9.79 4.19
N LYS A 176 11.05 10.38 3.72
CA LYS A 176 11.11 11.76 3.24
C LYS A 176 11.00 11.86 1.73
N HIS A 177 11.47 10.83 1.01
CA HIS A 177 11.60 10.83 -0.43
C HIS A 177 10.63 9.85 -1.09
N PHE A 178 9.62 10.40 -1.77
CA PHE A 178 8.59 9.63 -2.48
C PHE A 178 8.06 10.40 -3.70
N TRP A 179 7.57 9.67 -4.69
CA TRP A 179 6.99 10.18 -5.93
C TRP A 179 5.56 9.66 -6.05
N THR A 180 4.61 10.52 -6.38
CA THR A 180 3.18 10.17 -6.42
C THR A 180 2.55 10.49 -7.76
N ASN A 181 1.50 9.77 -8.13
CA ASN A 181 0.80 9.97 -9.42
C ASN A 181 1.73 9.90 -10.64
N GLU A 182 2.77 9.08 -10.57
CA GLU A 182 3.53 8.73 -11.77
C GLU A 182 2.63 7.88 -12.67
N GLU A 183 2.77 8.03 -13.98
CA GLU A 183 1.86 7.45 -14.97
C GLU A 183 2.65 6.67 -16.02
N THR A 184 2.07 5.54 -16.46
CA THR A 184 2.52 4.89 -17.70
C THR A 184 2.08 5.72 -18.91
N ALA A 185 2.57 5.34 -20.10
CA ALA A 185 1.89 5.75 -21.33
C ALA A 185 0.42 5.28 -21.32
N VAL A 186 -0.42 5.97 -22.09
CA VAL A 186 -1.81 5.56 -22.32
C VAL A 186 -1.85 4.17 -22.94
N ILE A 187 -2.59 3.26 -22.32
CA ILE A 187 -2.73 1.89 -22.75
C ILE A 187 -4.04 1.75 -23.56
N PRO A 188 -3.97 1.56 -24.89
CA PRO A 188 -5.15 1.32 -25.69
C PRO A 188 -5.83 0.01 -25.29
N VAL A 189 -7.17 0.02 -25.35
CA VAL A 189 -8.00 -1.17 -25.16
C VAL A 189 -8.59 -1.60 -26.49
N LEU A 190 -8.38 -2.85 -26.86
CA LEU A 190 -9.04 -3.46 -28.01
C LEU A 190 -10.45 -3.90 -27.64
N GLU A 191 -11.41 -3.46 -28.45
CA GLU A 191 -12.78 -3.96 -28.36
C GLU A 191 -12.84 -5.44 -28.77
N ILE A 192 -13.67 -6.20 -28.07
CA ILE A 192 -13.98 -7.59 -28.42
C ILE A 192 -15.34 -7.66 -29.13
N PRO A 193 -15.57 -8.66 -30.00
CA PRO A 193 -16.86 -8.84 -30.65
C PRO A 193 -18.02 -8.92 -29.64
N PRO A 194 -19.22 -8.42 -29.98
CA PRO A 194 -20.38 -8.43 -29.07
C PRO A 194 -20.73 -9.82 -28.54
N GLU A 195 -20.54 -10.87 -29.33
CA GLU A 195 -20.75 -12.26 -28.91
C GLU A 195 -19.73 -12.70 -27.86
N GLU A 196 -18.45 -12.40 -28.06
CA GLU A 196 -17.39 -12.68 -27.08
C GLU A 196 -17.63 -11.92 -25.78
N TYR A 197 -18.05 -10.65 -25.88
CA TYR A 197 -18.45 -9.85 -24.73
C TYR A 197 -19.64 -10.46 -23.99
N ALA A 198 -20.70 -10.87 -24.71
CA ALA A 198 -21.88 -11.49 -24.12
C ALA A 198 -21.52 -12.78 -23.36
N ILE A 199 -20.64 -13.61 -23.93
CA ILE A 199 -20.15 -14.82 -23.28
C ILE A 199 -19.38 -14.46 -22.01
N LYS A 200 -18.36 -13.59 -22.10
CA LYS A 200 -17.51 -13.24 -20.95
C LYS A 200 -18.31 -12.55 -19.84
N SER A 201 -19.24 -11.66 -20.18
CA SER A 201 -20.07 -10.92 -19.22
C SER A 201 -21.18 -11.78 -18.59
N SER A 202 -21.52 -12.94 -19.18
CA SER A 202 -22.44 -13.91 -18.57
C SER A 202 -21.80 -14.73 -17.44
N ILE A 203 -20.47 -14.77 -17.35
CA ILE A 203 -19.73 -15.52 -16.33
C ILE A 203 -19.75 -14.72 -15.01
N ASN A 204 -20.01 -15.41 -13.91
CA ASN A 204 -19.89 -14.82 -12.58
C ASN A 204 -18.49 -14.23 -12.37
N HIS A 205 -18.42 -12.96 -11.95
CA HIS A 205 -17.16 -12.22 -11.85
C HIS A 205 -16.15 -12.89 -10.91
N GLU A 206 -16.60 -13.37 -9.74
CA GLU A 206 -15.70 -14.05 -8.78
C GLU A 206 -15.14 -15.35 -9.36
N TYR A 207 -15.99 -16.13 -10.04
CA TYR A 207 -15.55 -17.34 -10.72
C TYR A 207 -14.55 -17.03 -11.84
N TYR A 208 -14.79 -15.96 -12.59
CA TYR A 208 -13.87 -15.51 -13.63
C TYR A 208 -12.50 -15.11 -13.07
N ILE A 209 -12.46 -14.32 -11.99
CA ILE A 209 -11.21 -13.97 -11.29
C ILE A 209 -10.52 -15.23 -10.75
N TYR A 210 -11.28 -16.19 -10.21
CA TYR A 210 -10.71 -17.46 -9.77
C TYR A 210 -10.05 -18.25 -10.91
N GLN A 211 -10.67 -18.32 -12.09
CA GLN A 211 -10.06 -18.94 -13.27
C GLN A 211 -8.75 -18.25 -13.68
N MET A 212 -8.73 -16.91 -13.64
CA MET A 212 -7.52 -16.13 -13.92
C MET A 212 -6.42 -16.37 -12.89
N PHE A 213 -6.77 -16.49 -11.61
CA PHE A 213 -5.85 -16.87 -10.54
C PHE A 213 -5.25 -18.27 -10.77
N ILE A 214 -6.08 -19.27 -11.11
CA ILE A 214 -5.60 -20.62 -11.39
C ILE A 214 -4.64 -20.62 -12.59
N LYS A 215 -4.99 -19.89 -13.66
CA LYS A 215 -4.13 -19.71 -14.82
C LYS A 215 -2.81 -19.03 -14.46
N ASN A 216 -2.83 -18.01 -13.61
CA ASN A 216 -1.63 -17.28 -13.18
C ASN A 216 -0.67 -18.14 -12.34
N CYS A 217 -1.20 -19.00 -11.47
CA CYS A 217 -0.38 -19.75 -10.51
C CYS A 217 0.03 -21.15 -10.94
N TYR A 218 -0.68 -21.76 -11.91
CA TYR A 218 -0.56 -23.20 -12.19
C TYR A 218 -0.47 -23.56 -13.68
N SER A 219 -0.41 -22.58 -14.59
CA SER A 219 -0.16 -22.80 -16.03
C SER A 219 1.29 -22.54 -16.38
#